data_AF-A0A3D2FQW3-F1
#
_entry.id   AF-A0A3D2FQW3-F1
#
_cell.length_a   1.000
_cell.length_b   1.000
_cell.length_c   1.000
_cell.angle_alpha   90.00
_cell.angle_beta   90.00
_cell.angle_gamma   90.00
#
_symmetry.space_group_name_H-M   'P 1'
#
loop_
_entity.id
_entity.type
_entity.pdbx_description
1 polymer ?
#
loop_
_entity_poly.entity_id
_entity_poly.type
_entity_poly.pdbx_seq_one_letter_code
_entity_poly.pdbx_strand_id
1 'polypeptide(L)'
;IFGTFLTRSGVMSSVHSFTGSSLGPIFLTFVFSIMIVSFGMMYFRRNDLRSTKKMESFTSRESGFLFNNMIFVVMCFAVFWGTLFPVFSEAIRGTKITVGPPFFNQINIPIGLILLALTGIGPLLAWRKTGKKILIRNFTFPIITGLIVAILLLIIGLRGAVVISFSLGAFVTATITTEFTRGIQARRKKFNESIITALIKIVSKNRSRYGGYVVHLGIVFMFVGFTGHAFDQEKEFSLKVGESNHVAGYNFKLIQMSETERPNHYAWISDLRVTNDEGKFVTNLHPEKRIYFHRNPDPNRRQPHSELDIYTTMNRDIYSIFSGVDSENSVAFIKIMVNPLVQWVWLGGYILVFGTIVALWPRKDQ
;
A
#
# COMPACT_ATOMS: atom_id res chain seq x y z
N ILE A 1 -2.28 8.26 -17.78
CA ILE A 1 -2.76 9.39 -18.63
C ILE A 1 -3.54 10.40 -17.81
N PHE A 2 -4.70 10.05 -17.25
CA PHE A 2 -5.49 11.00 -16.45
C PHE A 2 -4.72 11.58 -15.24
N GLY A 3 -4.00 10.75 -14.47
CA GLY A 3 -3.12 11.26 -13.41
C GLY A 3 -1.98 12.17 -13.93
N THR A 4 -1.47 11.91 -15.13
CA THR A 4 -0.48 12.76 -15.81
C THR A 4 -1.09 14.11 -16.18
N PHE A 5 -2.33 14.12 -16.68
CA PHE A 5 -3.09 15.35 -16.93
C PHE A 5 -3.24 16.18 -15.64
N LEU A 6 -3.66 15.57 -14.53
CA LEU A 6 -3.83 16.29 -13.26
C LEU A 6 -2.53 16.93 -12.76
N THR A 7 -1.40 16.24 -12.88
CA THR A 7 -0.09 16.73 -12.42
C THR A 7 0.55 17.75 -13.35
N ARG A 8 0.24 17.75 -14.66
CA ARG A 8 0.86 18.64 -15.66
C ARG A 8 -0.01 19.81 -16.09
N SER A 9 -1.31 19.78 -15.83
CA SER A 9 -2.26 20.84 -16.21
C SER A 9 -2.28 22.02 -15.23
N GLY A 10 -1.75 21.85 -14.00
CA GLY A 10 -1.86 22.86 -12.95
C GLY A 10 -3.26 23.01 -12.35
N VAL A 11 -4.20 22.16 -12.77
CA VAL A 11 -5.58 22.14 -12.25
C VAL A 11 -5.60 21.80 -10.75
N MET A 12 -4.69 20.92 -10.32
CA MET A 12 -4.45 20.58 -8.92
C MET A 12 -3.12 21.17 -8.46
N SER A 13 -3.12 21.87 -7.32
CA SER A 13 -1.88 22.25 -6.63
C SER A 13 -1.21 20.98 -6.11
N SER A 14 -0.17 20.52 -6.80
CA SER A 14 0.61 19.36 -6.37
C SER A 14 2.03 19.79 -6.09
N VAL A 15 2.67 19.19 -5.09
CA VAL A 15 4.12 19.33 -4.87
C VAL A 15 4.95 18.85 -6.07
N HIS A 16 4.35 18.08 -6.98
CA HIS A 16 4.94 17.66 -8.25
C HIS A 16 4.25 18.33 -9.46
N SER A 17 3.40 19.34 -9.23
CA SER A 17 2.83 20.10 -10.34
C SER A 17 3.90 21.03 -10.90
N PHE A 18 4.50 20.60 -12.00
CA PHE A 18 5.31 21.47 -12.83
C PHE A 18 4.40 22.59 -13.34
N THR A 19 4.60 23.79 -12.82
CA THR A 19 3.77 24.97 -13.09
C THR A 19 3.58 25.17 -14.60
N GLY A 20 2.31 25.10 -15.05
CA GLY A 20 1.84 25.66 -16.32
C GLY A 20 2.56 25.20 -17.59
N SER A 21 2.51 23.90 -17.92
CA SER A 21 2.90 23.46 -19.27
C SER A 21 1.71 23.57 -20.25
N SER A 22 1.98 23.95 -21.51
CA SER A 22 0.97 23.96 -22.60
C SER A 22 0.45 22.57 -22.99
N LEU A 23 0.92 21.51 -22.32
CA LEU A 23 0.54 20.12 -22.57
C LEU A 23 -0.80 19.73 -21.93
N GLY A 24 -1.34 20.53 -21.01
CA GLY A 24 -2.61 20.25 -20.33
C GLY A 24 -3.76 19.92 -21.30
N PRO A 25 -4.06 20.80 -22.27
CA PRO A 25 -5.07 20.55 -23.29
C PRO A 25 -4.80 19.28 -24.12
N ILE A 26 -3.54 19.03 -24.50
CA ILE A 26 -3.16 17.85 -25.29
C ILE A 26 -3.47 16.55 -24.54
N PHE A 27 -3.07 16.47 -23.26
CA PHE A 27 -3.39 15.30 -22.45
C PHE A 27 -4.88 15.15 -22.21
N LEU A 28 -5.61 16.25 -22.05
CA LEU A 28 -7.06 16.22 -21.87
C LEU A 28 -7.76 15.68 -23.13
N THR A 29 -7.39 16.20 -24.31
CA THR A 29 -7.89 15.69 -25.60
C THR A 29 -7.59 14.20 -25.73
N PHE A 30 -6.38 13.76 -25.39
CA PHE A 30 -6.02 12.35 -25.45
C PHE A 30 -6.83 11.47 -24.48
N VAL A 31 -7.10 11.94 -23.26
CA VAL A 31 -8.00 11.25 -22.32
C VAL A 31 -9.39 11.10 -22.91
N PHE A 32 -9.98 12.18 -23.42
CA PHE A 32 -11.31 12.13 -24.04
C PHE A 32 -11.35 11.22 -25.27
N SER A 33 -10.35 11.30 -26.16
CA SER A 33 -10.25 10.42 -27.33
C SER A 33 -10.20 8.95 -26.93
N ILE A 34 -9.36 8.57 -25.96
CA ILE A 34 -9.30 7.18 -25.47
C ILE A 34 -10.61 6.76 -24.83
N MET A 35 -11.26 7.63 -24.05
CA MET A 35 -12.56 7.32 -23.46
C MET A 35 -13.61 7.07 -24.54
N ILE A 36 -13.73 7.96 -25.53
CA ILE A 36 -14.68 7.81 -26.64
C ILE A 36 -14.42 6.52 -27.41
N VAL A 37 -13.17 6.22 -27.77
CA VAL A 37 -12.81 4.99 -28.48
C VAL A 37 -13.11 3.74 -27.64
N SER A 38 -12.77 3.76 -26.35
CA SER A 38 -12.96 2.61 -25.45
C SER A 38 -14.45 2.32 -25.20
N PHE A 39 -15.23 3.36 -24.86
CA PHE A 39 -16.68 3.23 -24.68
C PHE A 39 -17.39 2.91 -25.99
N GLY A 40 -16.96 3.51 -27.10
CA GLY A 40 -17.47 3.20 -28.44
C GLY A 40 -17.25 1.74 -28.79
N MET A 41 -16.03 1.22 -28.65
CA MET A 41 -15.74 -0.20 -28.89
C MET A 41 -16.54 -1.12 -27.97
N MET A 42 -16.64 -0.79 -26.68
CA MET A 42 -17.44 -1.56 -25.73
C MET A 42 -18.93 -1.60 -26.13
N TYR A 43 -19.47 -0.46 -26.58
CA TYR A 43 -20.86 -0.38 -27.04
C TYR A 43 -21.09 -1.18 -28.32
N PHE A 44 -20.20 -1.07 -29.31
CA PHE A 44 -20.30 -1.82 -30.56
C PHE A 44 -20.15 -3.34 -30.34
N ARG A 45 -19.26 -3.76 -29.43
CA ARG A 45 -19.06 -5.18 -29.08
C ARG A 45 -19.98 -5.70 -27.97
N ARG A 46 -21.01 -4.93 -27.56
CA ARG A 46 -21.87 -5.31 -26.44
C ARG A 46 -22.53 -6.69 -26.60
N ASN A 47 -22.83 -7.09 -27.83
CA ASN A 47 -23.47 -8.38 -28.11
C ASN A 47 -22.49 -9.53 -27.88
N ASP A 48 -21.22 -9.35 -28.24
CA ASP A 48 -20.15 -10.33 -28.03
C ASP A 48 -19.74 -10.42 -26.54
N LEU A 49 -19.93 -9.33 -25.78
CA LEU A 49 -19.61 -9.23 -24.37
C LEU A 49 -20.71 -9.77 -23.44
N ARG A 50 -21.89 -10.14 -23.97
CA ARG A 50 -22.98 -10.70 -23.16
C ARG A 50 -22.61 -12.10 -22.66
N SER A 51 -22.53 -12.25 -21.34
CA SER A 51 -22.41 -13.57 -20.72
C SER A 51 -23.63 -14.42 -21.04
N THR A 52 -23.40 -15.62 -21.56
CA THR A 52 -24.43 -16.64 -21.76
C THR A 52 -24.90 -17.28 -20.45
N LYS A 53 -24.09 -17.17 -19.38
CA LYS A 53 -24.38 -17.74 -18.05
C LYS A 53 -24.97 -16.70 -17.11
N LYS A 54 -26.05 -17.07 -16.42
CA LYS A 54 -26.68 -16.30 -15.33
C LYS A 54 -26.14 -16.79 -13.98
N MET A 55 -26.04 -15.89 -13.00
CA MET A 55 -25.61 -16.26 -11.64
C MET A 55 -26.63 -17.20 -10.99
N GLU A 56 -26.19 -18.40 -10.61
CA GLU A 56 -27.07 -19.41 -9.99
C GLU A 56 -27.18 -19.26 -8.46
N SER A 57 -26.20 -18.64 -7.78
CA SER A 57 -26.19 -18.47 -6.33
C SER A 57 -25.27 -17.37 -5.83
N PHE A 58 -25.71 -16.63 -4.81
CA PHE A 58 -24.89 -15.67 -4.05
C PHE A 58 -23.77 -16.32 -3.21
N THR A 59 -23.82 -17.65 -3.00
CA THR A 59 -22.83 -18.40 -2.19
C THR A 59 -21.82 -19.18 -3.05
N SER A 60 -21.59 -18.70 -4.27
CA SER A 60 -20.70 -19.29 -5.26
C SER A 60 -19.41 -18.48 -5.42
N ARG A 61 -18.35 -19.11 -5.94
CA ARG A 61 -17.13 -18.37 -6.35
C ARG A 61 -17.42 -17.32 -7.42
N GLU A 62 -18.39 -17.55 -8.29
CA GLU A 62 -18.79 -16.61 -9.35
C GLU A 62 -19.36 -15.31 -8.75
N SER A 63 -20.24 -15.44 -7.75
CA SER A 63 -20.76 -14.28 -7.02
C SER A 63 -19.65 -13.57 -6.22
N GLY A 64 -18.74 -14.32 -5.60
CA GLY A 64 -17.58 -13.76 -4.91
C GLY A 64 -16.67 -12.94 -5.83
N PHE A 65 -16.45 -13.40 -7.06
CA PHE A 65 -15.69 -12.68 -8.07
C PHE A 65 -16.38 -11.38 -8.51
N LEU A 66 -17.69 -11.42 -8.76
CA LEU A 66 -18.47 -10.22 -9.11
C LEU A 66 -18.43 -9.19 -7.96
N PHE A 67 -18.63 -9.64 -6.72
CA PHE A 67 -18.61 -8.78 -5.54
C PHE A 67 -17.23 -8.13 -5.33
N ASN A 68 -16.16 -8.89 -5.51
CA ASN A 68 -14.79 -8.38 -5.48
C ASN A 68 -14.57 -7.27 -6.51
N ASN A 69 -15.01 -7.47 -7.75
CA ASN A 69 -14.89 -6.44 -8.80
C ASN A 69 -15.73 -5.20 -8.50
N MET A 70 -16.94 -5.37 -7.96
CA MET A 70 -17.78 -4.26 -7.52
C MET A 70 -17.06 -3.40 -6.47
N ILE A 71 -16.42 -4.04 -5.49
CA ILE A 71 -15.65 -3.33 -4.45
C ILE A 71 -14.47 -2.57 -5.07
N PHE A 72 -13.74 -3.16 -6.01
CA PHE A 72 -12.67 -2.45 -6.71
C PHE A 72 -13.19 -1.23 -7.50
N VAL A 73 -14.37 -1.34 -8.13
CA VAL A 73 -15.01 -0.21 -8.81
C VAL A 73 -15.40 0.89 -7.81
N VAL A 74 -15.97 0.53 -6.67
CA VAL A 74 -16.32 1.47 -5.60
C VAL A 74 -15.06 2.16 -5.06
N MET A 75 -13.98 1.41 -4.82
CA MET A 75 -12.69 1.95 -4.39
C MET A 75 -12.13 2.93 -5.41
N CYS A 76 -12.13 2.54 -6.70
CA CYS A 76 -11.68 3.38 -7.79
C CYS A 76 -12.50 4.68 -7.86
N PHE A 77 -13.83 4.59 -7.74
CA PHE A 77 -14.71 5.75 -7.74
C PHE A 77 -14.43 6.67 -6.55
N ALA A 78 -14.27 6.13 -5.33
CA ALA A 78 -13.99 6.91 -4.14
C ALA A 78 -12.66 7.68 -4.24
N VAL A 79 -11.60 7.00 -4.70
CA VAL A 79 -10.28 7.64 -4.91
C VAL A 79 -10.35 8.68 -6.02
N PHE A 80 -11.01 8.36 -7.13
CA PHE A 80 -11.21 9.29 -8.24
C PHE A 80 -11.99 10.54 -7.79
N TRP A 81 -13.08 10.35 -7.05
CA TRP A 81 -13.91 11.42 -6.52
C TRP A 81 -13.13 12.31 -5.55
N GLY A 82 -12.46 11.73 -4.56
CA GLY A 82 -11.65 12.49 -3.59
C GLY A 82 -10.53 13.28 -4.27
N THR A 83 -9.92 12.72 -5.32
CA THR A 83 -8.87 13.40 -6.09
C THR A 83 -9.43 14.55 -6.92
N LEU A 84 -10.62 14.42 -7.51
CA LEU A 84 -11.22 15.47 -8.34
C LEU A 84 -12.03 16.51 -7.55
N PHE A 85 -12.36 16.23 -6.29
CA PHE A 85 -13.21 17.11 -5.50
C PHE A 85 -12.71 18.57 -5.42
N PRO A 86 -11.41 18.87 -5.24
CA PRO A 86 -10.94 20.25 -5.24
C PRO A 86 -11.20 20.99 -6.57
N VAL A 87 -11.15 20.27 -7.69
CA VAL A 87 -11.41 20.82 -9.04
C VAL A 87 -12.90 21.15 -9.19
N PHE A 88 -13.77 20.23 -8.77
CA PHE A 88 -15.21 20.46 -8.80
C PHE A 88 -15.64 21.57 -7.85
N SER A 89 -15.04 21.66 -6.66
CA SER A 89 -15.35 22.71 -5.69
C SER A 89 -14.94 24.08 -6.20
N GLU A 90 -13.78 24.18 -6.87
CA GLU A 90 -13.35 25.42 -7.53
C GLU A 90 -14.31 25.82 -8.65
N ALA A 91 -14.66 24.88 -9.54
CA ALA A 91 -15.53 25.15 -10.68
C ALA A 91 -16.95 25.59 -10.28
N ILE A 92 -17.49 25.06 -9.17
CA ILE A 92 -18.87 25.32 -8.74
C ILE A 92 -18.95 26.44 -7.69
N ARG A 93 -18.03 26.46 -6.71
CA ARG A 93 -18.07 27.37 -5.55
C ARG A 93 -16.99 28.45 -5.59
N GLY A 94 -16.09 28.44 -6.57
CA GLY A 94 -14.96 29.37 -6.65
C GLY A 94 -13.87 29.15 -5.60
N THR A 95 -13.94 28.07 -4.80
CA THR A 95 -12.99 27.79 -3.72
C THR A 95 -12.47 26.36 -3.79
N LYS A 96 -11.15 26.18 -3.61
CA LYS A 96 -10.50 24.86 -3.59
C LYS A 96 -10.62 24.24 -2.20
N ILE A 97 -11.43 23.18 -2.09
CA ILE A 97 -11.52 22.38 -0.86
C ILE A 97 -10.51 21.23 -0.97
N THR A 98 -9.48 21.25 -0.15
CA THR A 98 -8.45 20.20 -0.15
C THR A 98 -8.96 18.93 0.53
N VAL A 99 -8.81 17.79 -0.15
CA VAL A 99 -9.14 16.47 0.40
C VAL A 99 -7.85 15.77 0.80
N GLY A 100 -7.65 15.62 2.11
CA GLY A 100 -6.45 15.01 2.69
C GLY A 100 -6.60 13.52 3.05
N PRO A 101 -5.54 12.93 3.65
CA PRO A 101 -5.52 11.53 4.09
C PRO A 101 -6.73 11.07 4.92
N PRO A 102 -7.34 11.89 5.82
CA PRO A 102 -8.49 11.44 6.60
C PRO A 102 -9.67 10.91 5.76
N PHE A 103 -10.00 11.58 4.65
CA PHE A 103 -11.07 11.14 3.74
C PHE A 103 -10.75 9.77 3.11
N PHE A 104 -9.54 9.63 2.59
CA PHE A 104 -9.11 8.39 1.93
C PHE A 104 -9.03 7.24 2.93
N ASN A 105 -8.51 7.47 4.14
CA ASN A 105 -8.40 6.46 5.18
C ASN A 105 -9.78 6.01 5.66
N GLN A 106 -10.73 6.94 5.85
CA GLN A 106 -12.09 6.62 6.26
C GLN A 106 -12.82 5.68 5.29
N ILE A 107 -12.55 5.83 3.98
CA ILE A 107 -13.20 5.00 2.94
C ILE A 107 -12.40 3.74 2.62
N ASN A 108 -11.09 3.86 2.42
CA ASN A 108 -10.26 2.78 1.91
C ASN A 108 -9.91 1.75 2.99
N ILE A 109 -9.85 2.11 4.28
CA ILE A 109 -9.60 1.13 5.34
C ILE A 109 -10.72 0.08 5.39
N PRO A 110 -12.02 0.44 5.51
CA PRO A 110 -13.11 -0.54 5.45
C PRO A 110 -13.10 -1.38 4.17
N ILE A 111 -12.91 -0.74 3.01
CA ILE A 111 -12.84 -1.43 1.72
C ILE A 111 -11.70 -2.45 1.69
N GLY A 112 -10.50 -2.05 2.14
CA GLY A 112 -9.34 -2.93 2.22
C GLY A 112 -9.59 -4.13 3.12
N LEU A 113 -10.19 -3.92 4.30
CA LEU A 113 -10.54 -5.02 5.21
C LEU A 113 -11.57 -5.98 4.59
N ILE A 114 -12.55 -5.48 3.84
CA ILE A 114 -13.51 -6.34 3.10
C ILE A 114 -12.77 -7.16 2.03
N LEU A 115 -11.87 -6.54 1.26
CA LEU A 115 -11.06 -7.26 0.26
C LEU A 115 -10.16 -8.32 0.91
N LEU A 116 -9.56 -8.01 2.06
CA LEU A 116 -8.77 -8.98 2.83
C LEU A 116 -9.64 -10.16 3.30
N ALA A 117 -10.85 -9.91 3.78
CA ALA A 117 -11.77 -10.98 4.15
C ALA A 117 -12.13 -11.86 2.93
N LEU A 118 -12.44 -11.24 1.78
CA LEU A 118 -12.75 -11.96 0.54
C LEU A 118 -11.59 -12.83 0.04
N THR A 119 -10.35 -12.39 0.28
CA THR A 119 -9.12 -13.12 -0.04
C THR A 119 -9.09 -14.50 0.64
N GLY A 120 -9.62 -14.60 1.86
CA GLY A 120 -9.77 -15.87 2.61
C GLY A 120 -11.08 -16.60 2.32
N ILE A 121 -12.18 -15.88 2.10
CA ILE A 121 -13.49 -16.51 1.84
C ILE A 121 -13.49 -17.25 0.49
N GLY A 122 -12.97 -16.61 -0.57
CA GLY A 122 -13.02 -17.13 -1.94
C GLY A 122 -12.47 -18.56 -2.10
N PRO A 123 -11.26 -18.88 -1.59
CA PRO A 123 -10.71 -20.23 -1.63
C PRO A 123 -11.60 -21.32 -1.01
N LEU A 124 -12.34 -20.98 0.06
CA LEU A 124 -13.15 -21.93 0.83
C LEU A 124 -14.53 -22.22 0.21
N LEU A 125 -15.02 -21.35 -0.68
CA LEU A 125 -16.28 -21.53 -1.40
C LEU A 125 -16.14 -22.54 -2.55
N ALA A 126 -17.21 -23.26 -2.87
CA ALA A 126 -17.30 -24.11 -4.08
C ALA A 126 -17.79 -23.30 -5.30
N TRP A 127 -17.50 -23.78 -6.51
CA TRP A 127 -17.85 -23.08 -7.76
C TRP A 127 -19.35 -22.97 -8.04
N ARG A 128 -20.18 -23.95 -7.64
CA ARG A 128 -21.64 -23.91 -7.88
C ARG A 128 -22.44 -23.67 -6.59
N LYS A 129 -22.41 -24.63 -5.66
CA LYS A 129 -23.10 -24.55 -4.38
C LYS A 129 -22.26 -25.19 -3.29
N THR A 130 -22.07 -24.49 -2.17
CA THR A 130 -21.41 -25.05 -1.00
C THR A 130 -22.47 -25.56 -0.03
N GLY A 131 -22.56 -26.87 0.18
CA GLY A 131 -23.48 -27.42 1.19
C GLY A 131 -23.09 -26.98 2.61
N LYS A 132 -24.07 -26.72 3.49
CA LYS A 132 -23.85 -26.21 4.86
C LYS A 132 -22.77 -26.98 5.65
N LYS A 133 -22.77 -28.32 5.56
CA LYS A 133 -21.79 -29.19 6.25
C LYS A 133 -20.35 -29.00 5.75
N ILE A 134 -20.16 -28.80 4.44
CA ILE A 134 -18.85 -28.56 3.84
C ILE A 134 -18.38 -27.14 4.20
N LEU A 135 -19.30 -26.17 4.20
CA LEU A 135 -19.01 -24.80 4.59
C LEU A 135 -18.49 -24.74 6.03
N ILE A 136 -19.21 -25.33 7.00
CA ILE A 136 -18.79 -25.37 8.40
C ILE A 136 -17.39 -26.00 8.50
N ARG A 137 -17.20 -27.22 7.97
CA ARG A 137 -15.91 -27.92 8.03
C ARG A 137 -14.74 -27.13 7.42
N ASN A 138 -15.00 -26.34 6.38
CA ASN A 138 -13.97 -25.55 5.71
C ASN A 138 -13.63 -24.26 6.46
N PHE A 139 -14.62 -23.63 7.08
CA PHE A 139 -14.47 -22.33 7.75
C PHE A 139 -14.11 -22.44 9.24
N THR A 140 -14.41 -23.55 9.91
CA THR A 140 -14.21 -23.69 11.37
C THR A 140 -12.78 -23.35 11.80
N PHE A 141 -11.78 -24.02 11.22
CA PHE A 141 -10.39 -23.80 11.64
C PHE A 141 -9.91 -22.36 11.36
N PRO A 142 -10.04 -21.81 10.13
CA PRO A 142 -9.65 -20.43 9.87
C PRO A 142 -10.37 -19.38 10.73
N ILE A 143 -11.68 -19.53 10.95
CA ILE A 143 -12.47 -18.60 11.79
C ILE A 143 -11.97 -18.65 13.23
N ILE A 144 -11.76 -19.85 13.79
CA ILE A 144 -11.25 -19.99 15.15
C ILE A 144 -9.88 -19.34 15.28
N THR A 145 -8.96 -19.55 14.32
CA THR A 145 -7.66 -18.89 14.32
C THR A 145 -7.78 -17.36 14.32
N GLY A 146 -8.63 -16.80 13.46
CA GLY A 146 -8.88 -15.36 13.42
C GLY A 146 -9.46 -14.82 14.74
N LEU A 147 -10.43 -15.52 15.33
CA LEU A 147 -11.03 -15.15 16.61
C LEU A 147 -10.05 -15.22 17.78
N ILE A 148 -9.20 -16.25 17.83
CA ILE A 148 -8.15 -16.35 18.87
C ILE A 148 -7.20 -15.16 18.76
N VAL A 149 -6.74 -14.84 17.55
CA VAL A 149 -5.86 -13.66 17.34
C VAL A 149 -6.58 -12.38 17.74
N ALA A 150 -7.86 -12.21 17.40
CA ALA A 150 -8.64 -11.05 17.82
C ALA A 150 -8.71 -10.92 19.34
N ILE A 151 -9.01 -12.01 20.05
CA ILE A 151 -9.10 -12.03 21.53
C ILE A 151 -7.74 -11.69 22.15
N LEU A 152 -6.64 -12.30 21.67
CA LEU A 152 -5.30 -12.01 22.18
C LEU A 152 -4.92 -10.54 22.00
N LEU A 153 -5.22 -9.94 20.84
CA LEU A 153 -4.91 -8.53 20.59
C LEU A 153 -5.76 -7.59 21.46
N LEU A 154 -7.03 -7.93 21.72
CA LEU A 154 -7.88 -7.18 22.66
C LEU A 154 -7.35 -7.25 24.10
N ILE A 155 -6.84 -8.42 24.53
CA ILE A 155 -6.21 -8.59 25.86
C ILE A 155 -4.96 -7.71 26.00
N ILE A 156 -4.17 -7.57 24.94
CA ILE A 156 -2.96 -6.70 24.91
C ILE A 156 -3.34 -5.20 24.83
N GLY A 157 -4.64 -4.88 24.69
CA GLY A 157 -5.16 -3.51 24.70
C GLY A 157 -5.28 -2.85 23.32
N LEU A 158 -5.01 -3.58 22.24
CA LEU A 158 -5.21 -3.08 20.87
C LEU A 158 -6.71 -3.03 20.54
N ARG A 159 -7.12 -2.06 19.69
CA ARG A 159 -8.53 -1.83 19.35
C ARG A 159 -8.71 -1.43 17.89
N GLY A 160 -9.97 -1.38 17.45
CA GLY A 160 -10.37 -0.85 16.15
C GLY A 160 -9.84 -1.63 14.95
N ALA A 161 -9.44 -0.92 13.89
CA ALA A 161 -9.02 -1.51 12.63
C ALA A 161 -7.78 -2.42 12.76
N VAL A 162 -6.92 -2.20 13.77
CA VAL A 162 -5.72 -3.03 14.04
C VAL A 162 -6.10 -4.46 14.35
N VAL A 163 -7.05 -4.65 15.28
CA VAL A 163 -7.54 -5.99 15.68
C VAL A 163 -8.20 -6.68 14.50
N ILE A 164 -9.02 -5.95 13.73
CA ILE A 164 -9.73 -6.50 12.56
C ILE A 164 -8.72 -6.91 11.47
N SER A 165 -7.74 -6.06 11.16
CA SER A 165 -6.74 -6.31 10.13
C SER A 165 -5.91 -7.56 10.44
N PHE A 166 -5.33 -7.65 11.64
CA PHE A 166 -4.50 -8.80 12.02
C PHE A 166 -5.32 -10.09 12.19
N SER A 167 -6.55 -10.03 12.73
CA SER A 167 -7.41 -11.21 12.83
C SER A 167 -7.85 -11.73 11.45
N LEU A 168 -8.17 -10.84 10.51
CA LEU A 168 -8.43 -11.20 9.11
C LEU A 168 -7.18 -11.77 8.43
N GLY A 169 -6.00 -11.17 8.65
CA GLY A 169 -4.73 -11.69 8.16
C GLY A 169 -4.45 -13.11 8.66
N ALA A 170 -4.72 -13.38 9.94
CA ALA A 170 -4.63 -14.72 10.53
C ALA A 170 -5.65 -15.70 9.92
N PHE A 171 -6.90 -15.27 9.73
CA PHE A 171 -7.93 -16.05 9.04
C PHE A 171 -7.52 -16.43 7.60
N VAL A 172 -6.99 -15.47 6.83
CA VAL A 172 -6.53 -15.70 5.45
C VAL A 172 -5.32 -16.65 5.44
N THR A 173 -4.37 -16.45 6.34
CA THR A 173 -3.17 -17.31 6.46
C THR A 173 -3.55 -18.74 6.84
N ALA A 174 -4.45 -18.92 7.80
CA ALA A 174 -4.98 -20.22 8.20
C ALA A 174 -5.74 -20.91 7.05
N THR A 175 -6.49 -20.13 6.28
CA THR A 175 -7.18 -20.62 5.06
C THR A 175 -6.19 -21.15 4.04
N ILE A 176 -5.19 -20.35 3.66
CA ILE A 176 -4.19 -20.73 2.66
C ILE A 176 -3.42 -21.96 3.14
N THR A 177 -3.01 -21.98 4.41
CA THR A 177 -2.33 -23.12 5.03
C THR A 177 -3.19 -24.38 4.98
N THR A 178 -4.49 -24.27 5.23
CA THR A 178 -5.44 -25.39 5.12
C THR A 178 -5.54 -25.92 3.70
N GLU A 179 -5.53 -25.05 2.68
CA GLU A 179 -5.59 -25.47 1.27
C GLU A 179 -4.30 -26.17 0.80
N PHE A 180 -3.12 -25.70 1.24
CA PHE A 180 -1.86 -26.39 0.99
C PHE A 180 -1.79 -27.74 1.69
N THR A 181 -2.09 -27.80 2.98
CA THR A 181 -2.03 -29.04 3.78
C THR A 181 -3.00 -30.11 3.27
N ARG A 182 -4.24 -29.74 2.91
CA ARG A 182 -5.20 -30.66 2.29
C ARG A 182 -4.72 -31.20 0.95
N GLY A 183 -4.14 -30.34 0.11
CA GLY A 183 -3.57 -30.75 -1.19
C GLY A 183 -2.42 -31.75 -1.02
N ILE A 184 -1.50 -31.46 -0.09
CA ILE A 184 -0.36 -32.33 0.22
C ILE A 184 -0.86 -33.68 0.77
N GLN A 185 -1.73 -33.67 1.79
CA GLN A 185 -2.23 -34.89 2.43
C GLN A 185 -3.00 -35.79 1.46
N ALA A 186 -3.81 -35.21 0.57
CA ALA A 186 -4.53 -35.97 -0.45
C ALA A 186 -3.59 -36.71 -1.40
N ARG A 187 -2.48 -36.07 -1.82
CA ARG A 187 -1.44 -36.74 -2.64
C ARG A 187 -0.70 -37.81 -1.86
N ARG A 188 -0.28 -37.52 -0.63
CA ARG A 188 0.44 -38.49 0.21
C ARG A 188 -0.36 -39.77 0.39
N LYS A 189 -1.65 -39.66 0.72
CA LYS A 189 -2.52 -40.84 0.90
C LYS A 189 -2.75 -41.64 -0.40
N LYS A 190 -2.78 -40.97 -1.55
CA LYS A 190 -3.07 -41.62 -2.84
C LYS A 190 -1.84 -42.22 -3.53
N PHE A 191 -0.68 -41.57 -3.41
CA PHE A 191 0.53 -41.91 -4.17
C PHE A 191 1.73 -42.30 -3.28
N ASN A 192 1.55 -42.32 -1.95
CA ASN A 192 2.59 -42.62 -0.97
C ASN A 192 3.86 -41.77 -1.10
N GLU A 193 3.71 -40.51 -1.51
CA GLU A 193 4.82 -39.57 -1.77
C GLU A 193 5.32 -38.87 -0.49
N SER A 194 6.55 -38.35 -0.54
CA SER A 194 7.08 -37.44 0.49
C SER A 194 6.33 -36.09 0.50
N ILE A 195 6.42 -35.33 1.60
CA ILE A 195 5.79 -34.00 1.72
C ILE A 195 6.31 -33.04 0.65
N ILE A 196 7.63 -33.03 0.43
CA ILE A 196 8.28 -32.13 -0.54
C ILE A 196 7.87 -32.48 -1.96
N THR A 197 7.88 -33.77 -2.32
CA THR A 197 7.44 -34.24 -3.64
C THR A 197 5.97 -33.89 -3.88
N ALA A 198 5.10 -34.12 -2.88
CA ALA A 198 3.69 -33.78 -2.97
C ALA A 198 3.47 -32.27 -3.18
N LEU A 199 4.20 -31.41 -2.44
CA LEU A 199 4.15 -29.95 -2.58
C LEU A 199 4.55 -29.50 -3.98
N ILE A 200 5.70 -29.96 -4.48
CA ILE A 200 6.18 -29.60 -5.83
C ILE A 200 5.15 -30.03 -6.88
N LYS A 201 4.58 -31.23 -6.75
CA LYS A 201 3.62 -31.77 -7.73
C LYS A 201 2.26 -31.08 -7.70
N ILE A 202 1.73 -30.68 -6.53
CA ILE A 202 0.46 -29.91 -6.49
C ILE A 202 0.64 -28.53 -7.10
N VAL A 203 1.76 -27.86 -6.81
CA VAL A 203 2.08 -26.55 -7.37
C VAL A 203 2.28 -26.69 -8.88
N SER A 204 3.12 -27.62 -9.35
CA SER A 204 3.41 -27.77 -10.77
C SER A 204 2.19 -28.14 -11.62
N LYS A 205 1.25 -28.92 -11.06
CA LYS A 205 0.04 -29.35 -11.78
C LYS A 205 -1.06 -28.29 -11.79
N ASN A 206 -1.09 -27.40 -10.79
CA ASN A 206 -2.12 -26.37 -10.67
C ASN A 206 -1.51 -25.02 -10.27
N ARG A 207 -0.59 -24.54 -11.12
CA ARG A 207 0.24 -23.36 -10.86
C ARG A 207 -0.56 -22.09 -10.64
N SER A 208 -1.59 -21.85 -11.45
CA SER A 208 -2.47 -20.69 -11.29
C SER A 208 -3.12 -20.66 -9.90
N ARG A 209 -3.63 -21.80 -9.41
CA ARG A 209 -4.27 -21.88 -8.09
C ARG A 209 -3.28 -21.64 -6.96
N TYR A 210 -2.17 -22.39 -6.93
CA TYR A 210 -1.22 -22.30 -5.82
C TYR A 210 -0.35 -21.04 -5.88
N GLY A 211 -0.03 -20.53 -7.07
CA GLY A 211 0.58 -19.22 -7.25
C GLY A 211 -0.34 -18.09 -6.77
N GLY A 212 -1.64 -18.18 -7.07
CA GLY A 212 -2.64 -17.25 -6.51
C GLY A 212 -2.71 -17.27 -4.98
N TYR A 213 -2.58 -18.44 -4.35
CA TYR A 213 -2.49 -18.53 -2.89
C TYR A 213 -1.22 -17.88 -2.33
N VAL A 214 -0.09 -17.99 -3.02
CA VAL A 214 1.15 -17.29 -2.63
C VAL A 214 0.96 -15.78 -2.77
N VAL A 215 0.31 -15.29 -3.84
CA VAL A 215 -0.06 -13.88 -3.99
C VAL A 215 -0.92 -13.40 -2.82
N HIS A 216 -1.95 -14.15 -2.46
CA HIS A 216 -2.81 -13.81 -1.32
C HIS A 216 -2.04 -13.71 0.00
N LEU A 217 -1.04 -14.58 0.21
CA LEU A 217 -0.16 -14.48 1.37
C LEU A 217 0.70 -13.20 1.32
N GLY A 218 1.18 -12.81 0.14
CA GLY A 218 1.84 -11.52 -0.08
C GLY A 218 0.96 -10.32 0.29
N ILE A 219 -0.33 -10.37 -0.06
CA ILE A 219 -1.31 -9.36 0.36
C ILE A 219 -1.45 -9.32 1.89
N VAL A 220 -1.50 -10.47 2.57
CA VAL A 220 -1.53 -10.49 4.05
C VAL A 220 -0.32 -9.76 4.64
N PHE A 221 0.89 -10.00 4.14
CA PHE A 221 2.09 -9.30 4.60
C PHE A 221 2.04 -7.79 4.33
N MET A 222 1.47 -7.36 3.20
CA MET A 222 1.23 -5.93 2.97
C MET A 222 0.27 -5.34 4.00
N PHE A 223 -0.83 -6.04 4.35
CA PHE A 223 -1.75 -5.59 5.39
C PHE A 223 -1.09 -5.53 6.77
N VAL A 224 -0.15 -6.44 7.09
CA VAL A 224 0.67 -6.33 8.30
C VAL A 224 1.43 -5.01 8.32
N GLY A 225 2.08 -4.66 7.20
CA GLY A 225 2.77 -3.38 7.06
C GLY A 225 1.86 -2.16 7.13
N PHE A 226 0.71 -2.18 6.44
CA PHE A 226 -0.27 -1.08 6.48
C PHE A 226 -0.87 -0.87 7.86
N THR A 227 -1.06 -1.94 8.62
CA THR A 227 -1.54 -1.87 10.01
C THR A 227 -0.50 -1.21 10.92
N GLY A 228 0.77 -1.27 10.54
CA GLY A 228 1.88 -0.56 11.17
C GLY A 228 1.63 0.94 11.35
N HIS A 229 0.91 1.56 10.41
CA HIS A 229 0.56 2.99 10.46
C HIS A 229 -0.17 3.39 11.75
N ALA A 230 -0.89 2.47 12.40
CA ALA A 230 -1.57 2.75 13.67
C ALA A 230 -0.60 3.02 14.83
N PHE A 231 0.70 2.74 14.63
CA PHE A 231 1.77 2.87 15.62
C PHE A 231 2.85 3.88 15.19
N ASP A 232 2.61 4.62 14.10
CA ASP A 232 3.52 5.67 13.64
C ASP A 232 3.66 6.75 14.72
N GLN A 233 4.89 7.20 14.93
CA GLN A 233 5.19 8.32 15.81
C GLN A 233 5.94 9.38 15.04
N GLU A 234 5.40 10.59 15.00
CA GLU A 234 6.05 11.73 14.37
C GLU A 234 6.21 12.89 15.34
N LYS A 235 7.31 13.61 15.20
CA LYS A 235 7.56 14.84 15.96
C LYS A 235 8.39 15.79 15.10
N GLU A 236 7.99 17.05 15.10
CA GLU A 236 8.75 18.14 14.50
C GLU A 236 9.28 19.04 15.61
N PHE A 237 10.56 19.40 15.52
CA PHE A 237 11.24 20.21 16.53
C PHE A 237 12.39 20.99 15.90
N SER A 238 12.83 22.04 16.59
CA SER A 238 14.03 22.78 16.27
C SER A 238 15.22 22.27 17.10
N LEU A 239 16.41 22.24 16.50
CA LEU A 239 17.68 21.94 17.18
C LEU A 239 18.73 22.98 16.81
N LYS A 240 19.53 23.37 17.80
CA LYS A 240 20.86 23.96 17.57
C LYS A 240 21.94 22.88 17.56
N VAL A 241 23.09 23.20 16.97
CA VAL A 241 24.24 22.30 16.97
C VAL A 241 24.63 21.94 18.41
N GLY A 242 24.77 20.65 18.70
CA GLY A 242 25.03 20.11 20.03
C GLY A 242 23.78 19.75 20.84
N GLU A 243 22.60 20.24 20.46
CA GLU A 243 21.34 19.89 21.12
C GLU A 243 20.79 18.56 20.63
N SER A 244 19.89 17.98 21.42
CA SER A 244 19.23 16.72 21.09
C SER A 244 17.76 16.72 21.46
N ASN A 245 16.96 15.95 20.72
CA ASN A 245 15.55 15.71 21.04
C ASN A 245 15.24 14.21 21.02
N HIS A 246 14.23 13.82 21.78
CA HIS A 246 13.82 12.43 21.91
C HIS A 246 12.49 12.16 21.20
N VAL A 247 12.45 11.08 20.40
CA VAL A 247 11.27 10.59 19.68
C VAL A 247 11.27 9.06 19.66
N ALA A 248 10.16 8.45 20.07
CA ALA A 248 9.88 7.02 19.92
C ALA A 248 11.01 6.06 20.40
N GLY A 249 11.67 6.37 21.51
CA GLY A 249 12.76 5.55 22.05
C GLY A 249 14.16 5.83 21.47
N TYR A 250 14.31 6.95 20.76
CA TYR A 250 15.55 7.38 20.14
C TYR A 250 15.89 8.82 20.48
N ASN A 251 17.17 9.07 20.74
CA ASN A 251 17.70 10.42 20.87
C ASN A 251 18.38 10.85 19.57
N PHE A 252 18.01 12.02 19.07
CA PHE A 252 18.52 12.62 17.84
C PHE A 252 19.32 13.85 18.23
N LYS A 253 20.65 13.78 18.07
CA LYS A 253 21.56 14.89 18.36
C LYS A 253 22.06 15.52 17.07
N LEU A 254 21.89 16.83 16.93
CA LEU A 254 22.48 17.57 15.82
C LEU A 254 23.98 17.76 16.08
N ILE A 255 24.82 17.08 15.30
CA ILE A 255 26.27 17.14 15.43
C ILE A 255 26.83 18.38 14.72
N GLN A 256 26.33 18.62 13.51
CA GLN A 256 26.74 19.73 12.67
C GLN A 256 25.66 20.04 11.64
N MET A 257 25.69 21.27 11.13
CA MET A 257 24.94 21.69 9.97
C MET A 257 25.94 22.24 8.96
N SER A 258 25.86 21.78 7.72
CA SER A 258 26.75 22.20 6.65
C SER A 258 25.95 22.67 5.45
N GLU A 259 26.56 23.54 4.66
CA GLU A 259 25.98 24.04 3.42
C GLU A 259 26.87 23.63 2.26
N THR A 260 26.28 23.25 1.14
CA THR A 260 27.02 22.80 -0.04
C THR A 260 26.34 23.27 -1.30
N GLU A 261 27.09 23.96 -2.14
CA GLU A 261 26.68 24.28 -3.49
C GLU A 261 27.08 23.14 -4.45
N ARG A 262 26.10 22.60 -5.17
CA ARG A 262 26.27 21.58 -6.21
C ARG A 262 25.84 22.16 -7.57
N PRO A 263 26.25 21.59 -8.72
CA PRO A 263 26.01 22.21 -10.03
C PRO A 263 24.56 22.57 -10.37
N ASN A 264 23.58 21.91 -9.76
CA ASN A 264 22.15 22.12 -10.02
C ASN A 264 21.34 22.61 -8.80
N HIS A 265 21.93 22.67 -7.60
CA HIS A 265 21.22 23.13 -6.40
C HIS A 265 22.17 23.53 -5.27
N TYR A 266 21.67 24.41 -4.41
CA TYR A 266 22.20 24.63 -3.07
C TYR A 266 21.57 23.65 -2.08
N ALA A 267 22.33 23.13 -1.13
CA ALA A 267 21.84 22.21 -0.10
C ALA A 267 22.30 22.62 1.30
N TRP A 268 21.36 22.61 2.25
CA TRP A 268 21.67 22.51 3.68
C TRP A 268 21.59 21.05 4.10
N ILE A 269 22.58 20.58 4.84
CA ILE A 269 22.71 19.19 5.30
C ILE A 269 22.83 19.20 6.82
N SER A 270 21.94 18.47 7.51
CA SER A 270 22.04 18.27 8.95
C SER A 270 22.63 16.90 9.26
N ASP A 271 23.68 16.82 10.06
CA ASP A 271 24.24 15.56 10.55
C ASP A 271 23.62 15.21 11.91
N LEU A 272 22.74 14.21 11.89
CA LEU A 272 22.00 13.76 13.06
C LEU A 272 22.55 12.43 13.54
N ARG A 273 23.13 12.43 14.74
CA ARG A 273 23.48 11.18 15.42
C ARG A 273 22.27 10.62 16.14
N VAL A 274 21.96 9.36 15.84
CA VAL A 274 20.86 8.62 16.45
C VAL A 274 21.40 7.61 17.46
N THR A 275 20.93 7.70 18.70
CA THR A 275 21.19 6.70 19.75
C THR A 275 19.88 6.14 20.29
N ASN A 276 19.88 4.89 20.77
CA ASN A 276 18.73 4.35 21.51
C ASN A 276 18.69 4.89 22.95
N ASP A 277 17.64 4.54 23.69
CA ASP A 277 17.46 4.93 25.10
C ASP A 277 18.58 4.45 26.04
N GLU A 278 19.28 3.38 25.67
CA GLU A 278 20.44 2.87 26.41
C GLU A 278 21.73 3.64 26.09
N GLY A 279 21.67 4.66 25.22
CA GLY A 279 22.81 5.45 24.78
C GLY A 279 23.67 4.77 23.70
N LYS A 280 23.26 3.59 23.21
CA LYS A 280 23.96 2.86 22.15
C LYS A 280 23.74 3.55 20.81
N PHE A 281 24.83 3.69 20.06
CA PHE A 281 24.81 4.19 18.69
C PHE A 281 23.95 3.31 17.78
N VAL A 282 23.09 3.95 16.98
CA VAL A 282 22.23 3.28 15.98
C VAL A 282 22.69 3.62 14.57
N THR A 283 22.72 4.90 14.22
CA THR A 283 23.14 5.39 12.90
C THR A 283 23.41 6.90 12.94
N ASN A 284 23.98 7.45 11.86
CA ASN A 284 23.89 8.88 11.55
C ASN A 284 22.93 9.07 10.37
N LEU A 285 22.13 10.14 10.40
CA LEU A 285 21.21 10.55 9.34
C LEU A 285 21.63 11.90 8.79
N HIS A 286 21.53 12.08 7.48
CA HIS A 286 21.97 13.27 6.75
C HIS A 286 20.85 13.83 5.85
N PRO A 287 19.68 14.21 6.38
CA PRO A 287 18.64 14.80 5.54
C PRO A 287 19.09 16.16 5.00
N GLU A 288 18.62 16.49 3.79
CA GLU A 288 19.03 17.71 3.08
C GLU A 288 17.82 18.61 2.79
N LYS A 289 17.99 19.93 2.89
CA LYS A 289 17.08 20.91 2.30
C LYS A 289 17.72 21.47 1.04
N ARG A 290 17.12 21.21 -0.12
CA ARG A 290 17.66 21.61 -1.44
C ARG A 290 16.88 22.78 -2.02
N ILE A 291 17.58 23.74 -2.60
CA ILE A 291 17.02 24.78 -3.47
C ILE A 291 17.69 24.66 -4.83
N TYR A 292 16.92 24.22 -5.82
CA TYR A 292 17.42 24.04 -7.18
C TYR A 292 17.60 25.36 -7.91
N PHE A 293 18.74 25.51 -8.56
CA PHE A 293 19.04 26.67 -9.39
C PHE A 293 18.12 26.69 -10.61
N HIS A 294 17.16 27.60 -10.60
CA HIS A 294 16.26 27.81 -11.73
C HIS A 294 16.87 28.83 -12.70
N ARG A 295 16.84 28.50 -14.01
CA ARG A 295 17.07 29.48 -15.09
C ARG A 295 15.92 30.48 -15.26
N ASN A 296 14.76 30.22 -14.64
CA ASN A 296 13.60 31.12 -14.69
C ASN A 296 13.80 32.29 -13.71
N PRO A 297 13.69 33.55 -14.16
CA PRO A 297 13.92 34.72 -13.31
C PRO A 297 12.86 34.96 -12.22
N ASP A 298 11.71 34.28 -12.24
CA ASP A 298 10.67 34.43 -11.21
C ASP A 298 11.07 33.76 -9.87
N PRO A 299 11.35 34.53 -8.80
CA PRO A 299 11.80 34.00 -7.51
C PRO A 299 10.74 33.11 -6.84
N ASN A 300 9.46 33.36 -7.08
CA ASN A 300 8.35 32.63 -6.48
C ASN A 300 8.25 31.18 -6.98
N ARG A 301 9.01 30.83 -8.02
CA ARG A 301 9.07 29.48 -8.59
C ARG A 301 10.21 28.63 -8.05
N ARG A 302 11.08 29.18 -7.18
CA ARG A 302 12.10 28.40 -6.46
C ARG A 302 11.42 27.70 -5.29
N GLN A 303 11.03 26.45 -5.48
CA GLN A 303 10.42 25.65 -4.41
C GLN A 303 11.51 24.84 -3.69
N PRO A 304 11.74 25.08 -2.39
CA PRO A 304 12.63 24.26 -1.58
C PRO A 304 12.09 22.83 -1.49
N HIS A 305 12.97 21.85 -1.72
CA HIS A 305 12.64 20.43 -1.62
C HIS A 305 13.44 19.79 -0.49
N SER A 306 12.78 19.02 0.36
CA SER A 306 13.47 18.26 1.42
C SER A 306 13.84 16.88 0.88
N GLU A 307 15.13 16.59 0.78
CA GLU A 307 15.60 15.21 0.63
C GLU A 307 15.63 14.57 2.02
N LEU A 308 14.86 13.51 2.18
CA LEU A 308 14.82 12.74 3.42
C LEU A 308 15.96 11.72 3.47
N ASP A 309 16.46 11.44 4.67
CA ASP A 309 17.34 10.29 4.91
C ASP A 309 16.58 9.26 5.76
N ILE A 310 16.72 7.98 5.40
CA ILE A 310 15.95 6.87 5.96
C ILE A 310 16.90 5.83 6.52
N TYR A 311 16.73 5.51 7.79
CA TYR A 311 17.32 4.31 8.37
C TYR A 311 16.26 3.21 8.50
N THR A 312 16.44 2.16 7.72
CA THR A 312 15.50 1.03 7.61
C THR A 312 15.98 -0.17 8.41
N THR A 313 15.08 -0.78 9.18
CA THR A 313 15.29 -2.07 9.84
C THR A 313 14.11 -3.00 9.55
N MET A 314 14.22 -4.28 9.91
CA MET A 314 13.12 -5.24 9.70
C MET A 314 11.82 -4.83 10.42
N ASN A 315 11.93 -4.13 11.56
CA ASN A 315 10.78 -3.84 12.42
C ASN A 315 10.32 -2.37 12.35
N ARG A 316 11.16 -1.45 11.88
CA ARG A 316 10.84 -0.02 11.80
C ARG A 316 11.77 0.74 10.85
N ASP A 317 11.24 1.84 10.32
CA ASP A 317 11.96 2.81 9.52
C ASP A 317 11.98 4.16 10.24
N ILE A 318 13.14 4.80 10.30
CA ILE A 318 13.32 6.14 10.85
C ILE A 318 13.54 7.09 9.68
N TYR A 319 12.55 7.95 9.44
CA TYR A 319 12.62 9.01 8.45
C TYR A 319 13.07 10.29 9.13
N SER A 320 14.06 10.94 8.54
CA SER A 320 14.48 12.28 8.93
C SER A 320 14.23 13.25 7.78
N ILE A 321 13.58 14.36 8.09
CA ILE A 321 13.20 15.38 7.13
C ILE A 321 13.73 16.71 7.63
N PHE A 322 14.55 17.37 6.81
CA PHE A 322 14.98 18.73 7.06
C PHE A 322 13.86 19.68 6.60
N SER A 323 13.05 20.17 7.53
CA SER A 323 11.88 21.01 7.23
C SER A 323 12.28 22.42 6.80
N GLY A 324 13.26 23.02 7.48
CA GLY A 324 13.74 24.37 7.19
C GLY A 324 14.91 24.75 8.09
N VAL A 325 15.58 25.85 7.77
CA VAL A 325 16.72 26.38 8.52
C VAL A 325 16.49 27.85 8.81
N ASP A 326 16.83 28.27 10.01
CA ASP A 326 17.04 29.67 10.36
C ASP A 326 18.57 29.90 10.45
N SER A 327 19.12 30.48 9.39
CA SER A 327 20.55 30.74 9.25
C SER A 327 21.06 31.81 10.22
N GLU A 328 20.20 32.74 10.67
CA GLU A 328 20.62 33.80 11.60
C GLU A 328 20.89 33.22 13.00
N ASN A 329 20.02 32.31 13.45
CA ASN A 329 20.12 31.70 14.77
C ASN A 329 20.80 30.32 14.79
N SER A 330 21.25 29.83 13.61
CA SER A 330 21.82 28.49 13.43
C SER A 330 20.91 27.37 13.95
N VAL A 331 19.60 27.48 13.66
CA VAL A 331 18.57 26.53 14.09
C VAL A 331 18.09 25.70 12.92
N ALA A 332 18.10 24.38 13.07
CA ALA A 332 17.54 23.45 12.10
C ALA A 332 16.16 22.97 12.57
N PHE A 333 15.14 23.08 11.71
CA PHE A 333 13.82 22.49 11.91
C PHE A 333 13.80 21.09 11.30
N ILE A 334 13.56 20.09 12.13
CA ILE A 334 13.68 18.68 11.76
C ILE A 334 12.39 17.98 12.13
N LYS A 335 11.83 17.26 11.16
CA LYS A 335 10.73 16.33 11.37
C LYS A 335 11.25 14.91 11.35
N ILE A 336 11.00 14.18 12.43
CA ILE A 336 11.31 12.75 12.55
C ILE A 336 10.01 11.96 12.49
N MET A 337 10.02 10.87 11.74
CA MET A 337 8.92 9.89 11.71
C MET A 337 9.51 8.50 11.96
N VAL A 338 8.97 7.79 12.94
CA VAL A 338 9.34 6.41 13.25
C VAL A 338 8.16 5.52 12.93
N ASN A 339 8.28 4.79 11.82
CA ASN A 339 7.18 4.02 11.24
C ASN A 339 7.48 2.53 11.35
N PRO A 340 6.74 1.77 12.18
CA PRO A 340 6.96 0.34 12.30
C PRO A 340 6.37 -0.43 11.11
N LEU A 341 6.93 -1.61 10.86
CA LEU A 341 6.44 -2.61 9.92
C LEU A 341 6.47 -2.26 8.41
N VAL A 342 7.05 -1.14 7.98
CA VAL A 342 7.12 -0.74 6.56
C VAL A 342 7.77 -1.83 5.68
N GLN A 343 8.81 -2.51 6.18
CA GLN A 343 9.46 -3.62 5.47
C GLN A 343 8.53 -4.79 5.12
N TRP A 344 7.45 -5.00 5.87
CA TRP A 344 6.48 -6.05 5.57
C TRP A 344 5.66 -5.76 4.31
N VAL A 345 5.49 -4.48 3.94
CA VAL A 345 4.91 -4.09 2.65
C VAL A 345 5.80 -4.54 1.51
N TRP A 346 7.11 -4.30 1.62
CA TRP A 346 8.10 -4.72 0.62
C TRP A 346 8.19 -6.24 0.52
N LEU A 347 8.26 -6.94 1.66
CA LEU A 347 8.24 -8.40 1.71
C LEU A 347 6.99 -8.97 1.02
N GLY A 348 5.81 -8.39 1.32
CA GLY A 348 4.56 -8.76 0.65
C GLY A 348 4.61 -8.52 -0.86
N GLY A 349 5.26 -7.44 -1.30
CA GLY A 349 5.52 -7.15 -2.72
C GLY A 349 6.35 -8.22 -3.40
N TYR A 350 7.47 -8.62 -2.79
CA TYR A 350 8.31 -9.69 -3.33
C TYR A 350 7.57 -11.03 -3.41
N ILE A 351 6.79 -11.38 -2.37
CA ILE A 351 5.98 -12.60 -2.35
C ILE A 351 4.90 -12.57 -3.43
N LEU A 352 4.25 -11.42 -3.65
CA LEU A 352 3.27 -11.23 -4.71
C LEU A 352 3.89 -11.44 -6.10
N VAL A 353 5.06 -10.85 -6.36
CA VAL A 353 5.77 -11.02 -7.63
C VAL A 353 6.12 -12.49 -7.83
N PHE A 354 6.69 -13.14 -6.81
CA PHE A 354 7.01 -14.57 -6.87
C PHE A 354 5.78 -15.44 -7.13
N GLY A 355 4.67 -15.22 -6.42
CA GLY A 355 3.41 -15.92 -6.63
C GLY A 355 2.84 -15.72 -8.03
N THR A 356 2.98 -14.50 -8.57
CA THR A 356 2.58 -14.18 -9.95
C THR A 356 3.43 -14.93 -10.97
N ILE A 357 4.75 -14.99 -10.79
CA ILE A 357 5.64 -15.78 -11.64
C ILE A 357 5.23 -17.25 -11.63
N VAL A 358 4.95 -17.82 -10.45
CA VAL A 358 4.46 -19.20 -10.35
C VAL A 358 3.14 -19.36 -11.10
N ALA A 359 2.18 -18.45 -10.90
CA ALA A 359 0.84 -18.52 -11.50
C ALA A 359 0.86 -18.45 -13.04
N LEU A 360 1.75 -17.62 -13.61
CA LEU A 360 1.88 -17.41 -15.05
C LEU A 360 2.81 -18.42 -15.74
N TRP A 361 3.50 -19.29 -14.99
CA TRP A 361 4.48 -20.20 -15.57
C TRP A 361 3.81 -21.22 -16.52
N PRO A 362 4.21 -21.27 -17.81
CA PRO A 362 3.57 -22.10 -18.84
C PRO A 362 3.50 -23.56 -18.44
N ARG A 363 2.30 -24.16 -18.49
CA ARG A 363 2.12 -25.58 -18.20
C ARG A 363 3.00 -26.39 -19.16
N LYS A 364 3.69 -27.42 -18.67
CA LYS A 364 4.28 -28.39 -19.59
C LYS A 364 3.09 -29.11 -20.23
N ASP A 365 2.96 -28.97 -21.54
CA ASP A 365 2.01 -29.75 -22.32
C ASP A 365 2.26 -31.22 -21.99
N GLN A 366 1.21 -31.91 -21.54
CA GLN A 366 1.21 -33.35 -21.31
C GLN A 366 0.21 -33.98 -22.26
#